data_AF-A0A7L4RNY9-F1
#
_entry.id   AF-A0A7L4RNY9-F1
#
_cell.length_a   1.000
_cell.length_b   1.000
_cell.length_c   1.000
_cell.angle_alpha   90.00
_cell.angle_beta   90.00
_cell.angle_gamma   90.00
#
_symmetry.space_group_name_H-M   'P 1'
#
loop_
_entity.id
_entity.type
_entity.pdbx_description
1 polymer ?
#
loop_
_entity_poly.entity_id
_entity_poly.type
_entity_poly.pdbx_seq_one_letter_code
_entity_poly.pdbx_strand_id
1 'polypeptide(L)'
;MDLEEVNSLVKAEEQWRKCECINLIASENVTSPAVDAAYASDFSHRYAEGEPFKRYYNGTRYIDELEQKTTELAKQVLRARDVDLRPISGTVANIAAFAFLVKPGSLVLSNATAAGGHISHNSRGAVGLVGGKPVAFPVAEDYFHLDVDKTIALIEEKSKSENQAERISTLVFGCSLFLFPQPIREIAPAAKASGCRIAFDAAHVLGLVAAGLFQDPLREGAELMTSSTHKTFFGPQGGLIASELSDEEWGKCKSRVFPGVTSNHHLHRIPALAVALLEFQKFGAEYARQVVANAKAFAQALSEAGFKVCGEEFGFTESHQVAIDV
;
A
#
# COMPACT_ATOMS: atom_id res chain seq x y z
N MET A 1 24.60 0.82 27.62
CA MET A 1 24.22 -0.02 26.47
C MET A 1 25.33 -0.95 26.11
N ASP A 2 25.20 -2.19 26.57
CA ASP A 2 25.98 -3.35 26.17
C ASP A 2 25.07 -4.38 25.48
N LEU A 3 25.63 -5.53 25.08
CA LEU A 3 24.89 -6.59 24.40
C LEU A 3 23.77 -7.18 25.29
N GLU A 4 24.00 -7.26 26.59
CA GLU A 4 23.02 -7.80 27.52
C GLU A 4 21.81 -6.88 27.65
N GLU A 5 22.05 -5.57 27.75
CA GLU A 5 21.01 -4.54 27.78
C GLU A 5 20.18 -4.58 26.48
N VAL A 6 20.82 -4.69 25.31
CA VAL A 6 20.11 -4.82 24.02
C VAL A 6 19.24 -6.08 23.99
N ASN A 7 19.79 -7.24 24.35
CA ASN A 7 19.05 -8.50 24.34
C ASN A 7 17.89 -8.49 25.34
N SER A 8 18.08 -7.87 26.50
CA SER A 8 17.05 -7.70 27.52
C SER A 8 15.88 -6.85 27.00
N LEU A 9 16.18 -5.72 26.37
CA LEU A 9 15.15 -4.83 25.79
C LEU A 9 14.38 -5.50 24.65
N VAL A 10 15.08 -6.20 23.74
CA VAL A 10 14.44 -6.96 22.65
C VAL A 10 13.48 -8.01 23.22
N LYS A 11 13.94 -8.81 24.20
CA LYS A 11 13.11 -9.84 24.82
C LYS A 11 11.91 -9.27 25.57
N ALA A 12 12.11 -8.15 26.27
CA ALA A 12 11.04 -7.46 26.98
C ALA A 12 9.95 -6.95 26.03
N GLU A 13 10.35 -6.33 24.91
CA GLU A 13 9.41 -5.87 23.87
C GLU A 13 8.64 -7.05 23.26
N GLU A 14 9.33 -8.14 22.89
CA GLU A 14 8.68 -9.32 22.33
C GLU A 14 7.67 -9.94 23.31
N GLN A 15 8.06 -10.09 24.58
CA GLN A 15 7.18 -10.62 25.62
C GLN A 15 5.95 -9.72 25.80
N TRP A 16 6.16 -8.40 25.89
CA TRP A 16 5.09 -7.44 26.09
C TRP A 16 4.08 -7.47 24.92
N ARG A 17 4.57 -7.38 23.68
CA ARG A 17 3.73 -7.33 22.48
C ARG A 17 3.09 -8.68 22.14
N LYS A 18 3.77 -9.81 22.33
CA LYS A 18 3.26 -11.14 21.94
C LYS A 18 2.39 -11.79 23.00
N CYS A 19 2.63 -11.50 24.28
CA CYS A 19 2.01 -12.26 25.38
C CYS A 19 1.17 -11.42 26.34
N GLU A 20 1.41 -10.11 26.44
CA GLU A 20 0.85 -9.28 27.53
C GLU A 20 -0.09 -8.17 27.01
N CYS A 21 -0.21 -8.00 25.69
CA CYS A 21 -1.04 -6.97 25.05
C CYS A 21 -2.15 -7.56 24.18
N ILE A 22 -3.26 -6.83 24.12
CA ILE A 22 -4.22 -6.94 23.02
C ILE A 22 -3.82 -5.88 21.98
N ASN A 23 -3.28 -6.32 20.85
CA ASN A 23 -2.78 -5.42 19.81
C ASN A 23 -3.93 -4.93 18.92
N LEU A 24 -4.37 -3.69 19.13
CA LEU A 24 -5.46 -3.04 18.38
C LEU A 24 -4.97 -1.93 17.43
N ILE A 25 -3.66 -1.78 17.23
CA ILE A 25 -3.11 -0.85 16.25
C ILE A 25 -3.33 -1.44 14.85
N ALA A 26 -4.19 -0.80 14.06
CA ALA A 26 -4.62 -1.30 12.75
C ALA A 26 -3.47 -1.56 11.74
N SER A 27 -2.36 -0.84 11.85
CA SER A 27 -1.20 -1.01 10.96
C SER A 27 -0.25 -2.13 11.38
N GLU A 28 -0.51 -2.83 12.47
CA GLU A 28 0.35 -3.90 12.96
C GLU A 28 -0.21 -5.27 12.63
N ASN A 29 0.70 -6.24 12.54
CA ASN A 29 0.35 -7.65 12.37
C ASN A 29 1.51 -8.52 12.84
N VAL A 30 1.28 -9.83 12.92
CA VAL A 30 2.27 -10.81 13.35
C VAL A 30 2.58 -11.74 12.17
N THR A 31 3.87 -11.92 11.90
CA THR A 31 4.39 -12.86 10.91
C THR A 31 4.44 -14.27 11.48
N SER A 32 4.43 -15.28 10.61
CA SER A 32 4.60 -16.66 11.06
C SER A 32 6.07 -16.91 11.46
N PRO A 33 6.35 -17.92 12.32
CA PRO A 33 7.72 -18.31 12.64
C PRO A 33 8.55 -18.69 11.39
N ALA A 34 7.91 -19.15 10.32
CA ALA A 34 8.58 -19.47 9.07
C ALA A 34 9.01 -18.20 8.31
N VAL A 35 8.18 -17.16 8.31
CA VAL A 35 8.52 -15.83 7.78
C VAL A 35 9.69 -15.24 8.57
N ASP A 36 9.65 -15.30 9.90
CA ASP A 36 10.71 -14.78 10.78
C ASP A 36 12.05 -15.49 10.53
N ALA A 37 12.04 -16.83 10.45
CA ALA A 37 13.24 -17.61 10.17
C ALA A 37 13.84 -17.31 8.79
N ALA A 38 13.01 -17.09 7.77
CA ALA A 38 13.46 -16.71 6.43
C ALA A 38 14.03 -15.28 6.38
N TYR A 39 13.49 -14.37 7.21
CA TYR A 39 13.94 -12.98 7.30
C TYR A 39 15.35 -12.88 7.90
N ALA A 40 15.64 -13.69 8.92
CA ALA A 40 16.96 -13.77 9.55
C ALA A 40 17.93 -14.68 8.76
N SER A 41 18.27 -14.28 7.53
CA SER A 41 19.15 -15.06 6.65
C SER A 41 20.34 -14.27 6.12
N ASP A 42 21.37 -14.96 5.63
CA ASP A 42 22.61 -14.36 5.07
C ASP A 42 22.36 -13.41 3.89
N PHE A 43 21.16 -13.43 3.29
CA PHE A 43 20.72 -12.45 2.31
C PHE A 43 20.88 -11.00 2.80
N SER A 44 20.87 -10.74 4.12
CA SER A 44 21.08 -9.41 4.71
C SER A 44 22.48 -8.85 4.46
N HIS A 45 23.44 -9.70 4.10
CA HIS A 45 24.84 -9.33 3.88
C HIS A 45 25.24 -9.31 2.40
N ARG A 46 24.28 -9.50 1.49
CA ARG A 46 24.52 -9.60 0.05
C ARG A 46 24.09 -8.34 -0.69
N TYR A 47 24.66 -8.17 -1.89
CA TYR A 47 24.41 -7.04 -2.78
C TYR A 47 23.97 -7.56 -4.15
N ALA A 48 22.86 -7.05 -4.67
CA ALA A 48 22.27 -7.46 -5.93
C ALA A 48 21.54 -6.28 -6.62
N GLU A 49 22.28 -5.21 -6.89
CA GLU A 49 21.76 -4.05 -7.65
C GLU A 49 21.31 -4.45 -9.06
N GLY A 50 20.21 -3.83 -9.52
CA GLY A 50 19.61 -4.06 -10.82
C GLY A 50 18.34 -4.91 -10.76
N GLU A 51 18.09 -5.67 -11.81
CA GLU A 51 16.97 -6.60 -11.92
C GLU A 51 17.47 -8.05 -11.88
N PRO A 52 16.63 -9.03 -11.49
CA PRO A 52 16.99 -10.45 -11.57
C PRO A 52 17.64 -10.80 -12.91
N PHE A 53 18.79 -11.46 -12.87
CA PHE A 53 19.60 -11.87 -14.04
C PHE A 53 20.19 -10.72 -14.87
N LYS A 54 20.02 -9.46 -14.45
CA LYS A 54 20.62 -8.25 -15.03
C LYS A 54 21.26 -7.41 -13.92
N ARG A 55 22.13 -8.06 -13.15
CA ARG A 55 22.77 -7.48 -11.96
C ARG A 55 24.09 -6.79 -12.31
N TYR A 56 24.42 -5.76 -11.54
CA TYR A 56 25.72 -5.10 -11.59
C TYR A 56 26.83 -5.90 -10.88
N TYR A 57 26.45 -6.72 -9.91
CA TYR A 57 27.36 -7.57 -9.13
C TYR A 57 27.19 -9.05 -9.49
N ASN A 58 28.27 -9.81 -9.35
CA ASN A 58 28.29 -11.27 -9.50
C ASN A 58 27.85 -11.98 -8.21
N GLY A 59 27.62 -13.29 -8.30
CA GLY A 59 27.30 -14.13 -7.13
C GLY A 59 25.83 -14.11 -6.72
N THR A 60 24.92 -13.67 -7.60
CA THR A 60 23.49 -13.49 -7.33
C THR A 60 22.62 -14.67 -7.73
N ARG A 61 23.19 -15.81 -8.16
CA ARG A 61 22.47 -16.94 -8.77
C ARG A 61 21.15 -17.29 -8.04
N TYR A 62 21.22 -17.56 -6.73
CA TYR A 62 20.05 -17.97 -5.94
C TYR A 62 19.16 -16.79 -5.53
N ILE A 63 19.73 -15.59 -5.42
CA ILE A 63 18.98 -14.35 -5.15
C ILE A 63 18.08 -14.05 -6.34
N ASP A 64 18.60 -14.14 -7.55
CA ASP A 64 17.87 -13.88 -8.80
C ASP A 64 16.77 -14.91 -9.02
N GLU A 65 17.07 -16.19 -8.82
CA GLU A 65 16.08 -17.25 -8.92
C GLU A 65 14.93 -17.04 -7.93
N LEU A 66 15.25 -16.73 -6.67
CA LEU A 66 14.25 -16.53 -5.63
C LEU A 66 13.44 -15.25 -5.87
N GLU A 67 14.07 -14.12 -6.21
CA GLU A 67 13.38 -12.86 -6.47
C GLU A 67 12.46 -12.96 -7.69
N GLN A 68 12.88 -13.64 -8.76
CA GLN A 68 12.02 -13.89 -9.92
C GLN A 68 10.81 -14.75 -9.55
N LYS A 69 11.01 -15.87 -8.83
CA LYS A 69 9.91 -16.75 -8.41
C LYS A 69 8.95 -16.03 -7.45
N THR A 70 9.48 -15.22 -6.54
CA THR A 70 8.68 -14.42 -5.60
C THR A 70 7.87 -13.36 -6.33
N THR A 71 8.44 -12.74 -7.36
CA THR A 71 7.73 -11.78 -8.21
C THR A 71 6.57 -12.43 -8.97
N GLU A 72 6.78 -13.61 -9.56
CA GLU A 72 5.69 -14.36 -10.21
C GLU A 72 4.60 -14.78 -9.23
N LEU A 73 4.99 -15.19 -8.02
CA LEU A 73 4.05 -15.52 -6.96
C LEU A 73 3.23 -14.29 -6.52
N ALA A 74 3.88 -13.13 -6.37
CA ALA A 74 3.22 -11.87 -6.04
C ALA A 74 2.23 -11.45 -7.14
N LYS A 75 2.59 -11.58 -8.41
CA LYS A 75 1.69 -11.33 -9.55
C LYS A 75 0.43 -12.19 -9.48
N GLN A 76 0.58 -13.47 -9.15
CA GLN A 76 -0.55 -14.39 -8.98
C GLN A 76 -1.45 -13.98 -7.81
N VAL A 77 -0.87 -13.73 -6.63
CA VAL A 77 -1.63 -13.34 -5.41
C VAL A 77 -2.36 -12.02 -5.61
N LEU A 78 -1.72 -11.04 -6.25
CA LEU A 78 -2.28 -9.70 -6.46
C LEU A 78 -3.12 -9.59 -7.74
N ARG A 79 -3.18 -10.65 -8.56
CA ARG A 79 -3.85 -10.67 -9.88
C ARG A 79 -3.41 -9.51 -10.79
N ALA A 80 -2.15 -9.13 -10.66
CA ALA A 80 -1.53 -8.01 -11.36
C ALA A 80 -0.71 -8.51 -12.56
N ARG A 81 -0.67 -7.72 -13.63
CA ARG A 81 0.21 -7.98 -14.78
C ARG A 81 1.67 -8.02 -14.36
N ASP A 82 2.12 -7.04 -13.60
CA ASP A 82 3.51 -6.89 -13.17
C ASP A 82 3.62 -6.45 -11.71
N VAL A 83 4.72 -6.84 -11.05
CA VAL A 83 5.02 -6.46 -9.67
C VAL A 83 6.52 -6.17 -9.50
N ASP A 84 6.87 -5.13 -8.74
CA ASP A 84 8.23 -4.83 -8.28
C ASP A 84 8.29 -4.89 -6.75
N LEU A 85 9.17 -5.76 -6.23
CA LEU A 85 9.31 -6.06 -4.80
C LEU A 85 10.48 -5.32 -4.13
N ARG A 86 11.25 -4.56 -4.92
CA ARG A 86 12.45 -3.86 -4.47
C ARG A 86 12.19 -2.65 -3.56
N PRO A 87 11.03 -1.96 -3.58
CA PRO A 87 10.78 -0.89 -2.62
C PRO A 87 10.92 -1.37 -1.16
N ILE A 88 11.75 -0.68 -0.39
CA ILE A 88 12.07 -1.06 1.00
C ILE A 88 11.04 -0.59 2.03
N SER A 89 10.01 0.14 1.61
CA SER A 89 8.85 0.54 2.41
C SER A 89 7.69 0.96 1.50
N GLY A 90 6.49 1.06 2.06
CA GLY A 90 5.33 1.63 1.33
C GLY A 90 5.58 3.06 0.87
N THR A 91 6.22 3.89 1.69
CA THR A 91 6.60 5.26 1.30
C THR A 91 7.59 5.27 0.13
N VAL A 92 8.57 4.37 0.10
CA VAL A 92 9.51 4.25 -1.03
C VAL A 92 8.80 3.79 -2.30
N ALA A 93 7.83 2.87 -2.18
CA ALA A 93 6.97 2.48 -3.30
C ALA A 93 6.17 3.68 -3.84
N ASN A 94 5.58 4.48 -2.95
CA ASN A 94 4.87 5.71 -3.30
C ASN A 94 5.78 6.72 -4.02
N ILE A 95 7.00 6.97 -3.52
CA ILE A 95 7.92 7.90 -4.17
C ILE A 95 8.24 7.44 -5.59
N ALA A 96 8.58 6.16 -5.80
CA ALA A 96 8.90 5.64 -7.12
C ALA A 96 7.70 5.68 -8.08
N ALA A 97 6.52 5.25 -7.63
CA ALA A 97 5.30 5.29 -8.44
C ALA A 97 4.90 6.73 -8.78
N PHE A 98 4.91 7.64 -7.80
CA PHE A 98 4.54 9.03 -8.04
C PHE A 98 5.57 9.76 -8.90
N ALA A 99 6.86 9.45 -8.79
CA ALA A 99 7.89 9.99 -9.69
C ALA A 99 7.70 9.55 -11.15
N PHE A 100 6.95 8.47 -11.39
CA PHE A 100 6.56 8.02 -12.72
C PHE A 100 5.22 8.64 -13.18
N LEU A 101 4.22 8.75 -12.29
CA LEU A 101 2.87 9.21 -12.65
C LEU A 101 2.72 10.73 -12.65
N VAL A 102 3.27 11.40 -11.63
CA VAL A 102 3.04 12.82 -11.35
C VAL A 102 3.85 13.67 -12.31
N LYS A 103 3.17 14.64 -12.93
CA LYS A 103 3.85 15.70 -13.67
C LYS A 103 4.32 16.78 -12.68
N PRO A 104 5.63 17.08 -12.56
CA PRO A 104 6.10 18.12 -11.64
C PRO A 104 5.37 19.45 -11.86
N GLY A 105 5.06 20.13 -10.76
CA GLY A 105 4.35 21.41 -10.72
C GLY A 105 2.82 21.32 -10.80
N SER A 106 2.27 20.18 -11.24
CA SER A 106 0.83 19.96 -11.40
C SER A 106 0.12 19.58 -10.10
N LEU A 107 -1.21 19.61 -10.13
CA LEU A 107 -2.06 19.19 -9.03
C LEU A 107 -2.14 17.65 -8.96
N VAL A 108 -2.17 17.12 -7.73
CA VAL A 108 -2.39 15.71 -7.42
C VAL A 108 -3.57 15.61 -6.48
N LEU A 109 -4.64 14.94 -6.90
CA LEU A 109 -5.82 14.77 -6.07
C LEU A 109 -5.60 13.59 -5.12
N SER A 110 -5.69 13.81 -3.80
CA SER A 110 -5.47 12.78 -2.78
C SER A 110 -6.39 12.94 -1.58
N ASN A 111 -6.59 11.88 -0.80
CA ASN A 111 -7.39 11.95 0.42
C ASN A 111 -6.73 12.91 1.42
N ALA A 112 -7.50 13.85 1.99
CA ALA A 112 -7.00 14.74 3.03
C ALA A 112 -6.73 13.95 4.33
N THR A 113 -5.72 14.33 5.12
CA THR A 113 -5.44 13.67 6.41
C THR A 113 -6.65 13.72 7.35
N ALA A 114 -7.42 14.80 7.33
CA ALA A 114 -8.65 14.94 8.11
C ALA A 114 -9.77 13.96 7.69
N ALA A 115 -9.71 13.45 6.45
CA ALA A 115 -10.59 12.42 5.90
C ALA A 115 -9.85 11.07 5.74
N GLY A 116 -8.89 10.80 6.63
CA GLY A 116 -8.18 9.51 6.68
C GLY A 116 -6.98 9.36 5.76
N GLY A 117 -6.63 10.36 4.94
CA GLY A 117 -5.49 10.30 4.01
C GLY A 117 -4.12 10.11 4.67
N HIS A 118 -3.19 9.46 3.95
CA HIS A 118 -1.86 9.18 4.48
C HIS A 118 -0.88 10.35 4.28
N ILE A 119 0.03 10.55 5.24
CA ILE A 119 0.99 11.67 5.23
C ILE A 119 1.93 11.67 4.01
N SER A 120 2.19 10.51 3.39
CA SER A 120 3.00 10.45 2.17
C SER A 120 2.29 11.07 0.96
N HIS A 121 0.99 11.31 1.02
CA HIS A 121 0.23 11.91 -0.08
C HIS A 121 0.17 13.45 -0.01
N ASN A 122 0.77 14.05 1.02
CA ASN A 122 0.78 15.50 1.21
C ASN A 122 2.06 16.18 0.64
N SER A 123 2.17 17.49 0.86
CA SER A 123 3.22 18.35 0.29
C SER A 123 4.59 18.17 0.95
N ARG A 124 4.64 17.56 2.14
CA ARG A 124 5.88 17.15 2.81
C ARG A 124 6.19 15.66 2.58
N GLY A 125 5.24 14.92 2.02
CA GLY A 125 5.33 13.51 1.71
C GLY A 125 5.89 13.22 0.31
N ALA A 126 5.64 12.00 -0.17
CA ALA A 126 6.06 11.52 -1.47
C ALA A 126 5.53 12.39 -2.63
N VAL A 127 4.28 12.87 -2.55
CA VAL A 127 3.70 13.75 -3.58
C VAL A 127 4.50 15.03 -3.72
N GLY A 128 4.77 15.73 -2.61
CA GLY A 128 5.59 16.94 -2.63
C GLY A 128 7.04 16.68 -3.05
N LEU A 129 7.61 15.56 -2.62
CA LEU A 129 8.99 15.18 -2.95
C LEU A 129 9.20 15.02 -4.46
N VAL A 130 8.20 14.51 -5.19
CA VAL A 130 8.25 14.37 -6.66
C VAL A 130 7.78 15.63 -7.40
N GLY A 131 7.56 16.73 -6.68
CA GLY A 131 7.17 18.03 -7.23
C GLY A 131 5.67 18.17 -7.52
N GLY A 132 4.82 17.27 -7.04
CA GLY A 132 3.37 17.40 -7.12
C GLY A 132 2.81 18.36 -6.07
N LYS A 133 1.64 18.96 -6.36
CA LYS A 133 0.90 19.81 -5.43
C LYS A 133 -0.38 19.11 -4.99
N PRO A 134 -0.47 18.60 -3.76
CA PRO A 134 -1.66 17.89 -3.32
C PRO A 134 -2.86 18.83 -3.21
N VAL A 135 -4.01 18.33 -3.63
CA VAL A 135 -5.33 18.92 -3.42
C VAL A 135 -6.24 17.81 -2.90
N ALA A 136 -7.13 18.15 -1.97
CA ALA A 136 -8.01 17.17 -1.38
C ALA A 136 -9.10 16.72 -2.38
N PHE A 137 -9.41 15.43 -2.39
CA PHE A 137 -10.68 14.98 -2.95
C PHE A 137 -11.86 15.68 -2.24
N PRO A 138 -12.91 16.06 -2.98
CA PRO A 138 -14.21 16.31 -2.39
C PRO A 138 -14.70 15.08 -1.59
N VAL A 139 -15.16 15.30 -0.37
CA VAL A 139 -15.67 14.27 0.54
C VAL A 139 -17.16 14.43 0.77
N ALA A 140 -17.85 13.33 1.01
CA ALA A 140 -19.24 13.31 1.45
C ALA A 140 -19.37 13.83 2.89
N GLU A 141 -20.61 14.07 3.35
CA GLU A 141 -20.89 14.55 4.71
C GLU A 141 -20.46 13.55 5.80
N ASP A 142 -20.37 12.26 5.44
CA ASP A 142 -19.89 11.19 6.33
C ASP A 142 -18.37 11.19 6.55
N TYR A 143 -17.61 11.98 5.79
CA TYR A 143 -16.13 12.03 5.78
C TYR A 143 -15.38 10.74 5.40
N PHE A 144 -16.06 9.61 5.20
CA PHE A 144 -15.44 8.32 4.86
C PHE A 144 -15.54 7.98 3.38
N HIS A 145 -16.54 8.54 2.69
CA HIS A 145 -16.72 8.41 1.26
C HIS A 145 -16.31 9.68 0.51
N LEU A 146 -15.85 9.49 -0.73
CA LEU A 146 -15.62 10.60 -1.64
C LEU A 146 -16.93 11.02 -2.31
N ASP A 147 -17.09 12.32 -2.52
CA ASP A 147 -18.18 12.85 -3.33
C ASP A 147 -17.82 12.70 -4.81
N VAL A 148 -18.39 11.68 -5.46
CA VAL A 148 -18.08 11.28 -6.84
C VAL A 148 -18.38 12.41 -7.82
N ASP A 149 -19.57 13.01 -7.74
CA ASP A 149 -20.01 14.03 -8.68
C ASP A 149 -19.14 15.29 -8.57
N LYS A 150 -18.85 15.76 -7.35
CA LYS A 150 -17.95 16.89 -7.15
C LYS A 150 -16.52 16.56 -7.58
N THR A 151 -16.08 15.33 -7.38
CA THR A 151 -14.75 14.88 -7.82
C THR A 151 -14.63 14.92 -9.33
N ILE A 152 -15.62 14.38 -10.05
CA ILE A 152 -15.66 14.42 -11.52
C ILE A 152 -15.70 15.87 -12.02
N ALA A 153 -16.58 16.71 -11.46
CA ALA A 153 -16.68 18.12 -11.84
C ALA A 153 -15.35 18.87 -11.64
N LEU A 154 -14.64 18.61 -10.54
CA LEU A 154 -13.32 19.20 -10.28
C LEU A 154 -12.28 18.75 -11.30
N ILE A 155 -12.23 17.46 -11.64
CA ILE A 155 -11.32 16.92 -12.66
C ILE A 155 -11.56 17.59 -14.01
N GLU A 156 -12.82 17.67 -14.43
CA GLU A 156 -13.23 18.30 -15.69
C GLU A 156 -13.00 19.82 -15.72
N GLU A 157 -13.17 20.51 -14.59
CA GLU A 157 -12.85 21.93 -14.47
C GLU A 157 -11.34 22.15 -14.65
N LYS A 158 -10.51 21.42 -13.88
CA LYS A 158 -9.06 21.59 -13.92
C LYS A 158 -8.43 21.10 -15.23
N SER A 159 -9.07 20.19 -15.94
CA SER A 159 -8.59 19.71 -17.24
C SER A 159 -8.72 20.73 -18.36
N LYS A 160 -9.49 21.81 -18.16
CA LYS A 160 -9.64 22.93 -19.12
C LYS A 160 -8.53 23.98 -18.99
N SER A 161 -7.76 24.00 -17.90
CA SER A 161 -6.70 25.00 -17.71
C SER A 161 -5.55 24.78 -18.69
N GLU A 162 -5.09 25.88 -19.31
CA GLU A 162 -3.86 25.93 -20.10
C GLU A 162 -2.60 25.98 -19.22
N ASN A 163 -2.75 26.39 -17.96
CA ASN A 163 -1.66 26.43 -17.00
C ASN A 163 -1.46 25.03 -16.37
N GLN A 164 -0.33 24.38 -16.68
CA GLN A 164 0.02 23.07 -16.12
C GLN A 164 -0.05 23.03 -14.58
N ALA A 165 0.25 24.14 -13.91
CA ALA A 165 0.24 24.21 -12.45
C ALA A 165 -1.15 24.08 -11.83
N GLU A 166 -2.20 24.29 -12.62
CA GLU A 166 -3.61 24.20 -12.21
C GLU A 166 -4.27 22.90 -12.69
N ARG A 167 -3.61 22.15 -13.58
CA ARG A 167 -4.13 20.87 -14.07
C ARG A 167 -3.92 19.77 -13.04
N ILE A 168 -4.92 18.92 -12.87
CA ILE A 168 -4.74 17.64 -12.17
C ILE A 168 -4.03 16.68 -13.14
N SER A 169 -2.92 16.07 -12.70
CA SER A 169 -2.22 15.06 -13.50
C SER A 169 -2.41 13.65 -12.96
N THR A 170 -2.63 13.50 -11.66
CA THR A 170 -2.70 12.21 -10.98
C THR A 170 -3.75 12.25 -9.88
N LEU A 171 -4.49 11.15 -9.74
CA LEU A 171 -5.36 10.84 -8.62
C LEU A 171 -4.69 9.74 -7.80
N VAL A 172 -4.53 9.97 -6.50
CA VAL A 172 -3.95 9.01 -5.55
C VAL A 172 -5.03 8.65 -4.55
N PHE A 173 -5.65 7.49 -4.73
CA PHE A 173 -6.61 6.94 -3.79
C PHE A 173 -5.86 6.15 -2.73
N GLY A 174 -6.05 6.46 -1.45
CA GLY A 174 -5.45 5.69 -0.38
C GLY A 174 -5.50 6.38 0.96
N CYS A 175 -5.77 5.61 2.01
CA CYS A 175 -6.00 6.14 3.35
C CYS A 175 -5.24 5.35 4.42
N SER A 176 -4.85 6.04 5.48
CA SER A 176 -4.48 5.44 6.77
C SER A 176 -5.71 4.95 7.54
N LEU A 177 -6.80 5.73 7.48
CA LEU A 177 -8.12 5.33 7.98
C LEU A 177 -9.00 5.01 6.77
N PHE A 178 -9.19 3.72 6.52
CA PHE A 178 -9.73 3.17 5.28
C PHE A 178 -10.88 2.20 5.61
N LEU A 179 -12.06 2.74 5.90
CA LEU A 179 -13.22 1.91 6.30
C LEU A 179 -13.92 1.27 5.09
N PHE A 180 -14.05 2.00 3.98
CA PHE A 180 -14.85 1.61 2.82
C PHE A 180 -14.08 1.75 1.51
N PRO A 181 -14.43 0.99 0.45
CA PRO A 181 -13.89 1.14 -0.90
C PRO A 181 -13.93 2.58 -1.44
N GLN A 182 -12.92 2.93 -2.22
CA GLN A 182 -12.86 4.20 -2.96
C GLN A 182 -13.52 4.06 -4.34
N PRO A 183 -14.25 5.08 -4.83
CA PRO A 183 -15.05 5.01 -6.06
C PRO A 183 -14.20 5.17 -7.34
N ILE A 184 -13.21 4.28 -7.54
CA ILE A 184 -12.31 4.33 -8.69
C ILE A 184 -13.07 4.05 -9.98
N ARG A 185 -13.97 3.05 -9.98
CA ARG A 185 -14.73 2.64 -11.17
C ARG A 185 -15.56 3.80 -11.73
N GLU A 186 -16.13 4.59 -10.85
CA GLU A 186 -16.98 5.73 -11.17
C GLU A 186 -16.16 6.92 -11.69
N ILE A 187 -14.99 7.17 -11.09
CA ILE A 187 -14.14 8.34 -11.42
C ILE A 187 -13.21 8.08 -12.61
N ALA A 188 -12.78 6.83 -12.82
CA ALA A 188 -11.78 6.46 -13.83
C ALA A 188 -12.10 6.94 -15.26
N PRO A 189 -13.34 6.87 -15.76
CA PRO A 189 -13.68 7.40 -17.08
C PRO A 189 -13.37 8.89 -17.22
N ALA A 190 -13.72 9.72 -16.23
CA ALA A 190 -13.48 11.16 -16.24
C ALA A 190 -11.98 11.49 -16.12
N ALA A 191 -11.27 10.76 -15.25
CA ALA A 191 -9.82 10.88 -15.11
C ALA A 191 -9.11 10.58 -16.44
N LYS A 192 -9.47 9.46 -17.09
CA LYS A 192 -8.92 9.06 -18.40
C LYS A 192 -9.22 10.08 -19.49
N ALA A 193 -10.46 10.56 -19.58
CA ALA A 193 -10.85 11.60 -20.56
C ALA A 193 -10.08 12.91 -20.36
N SER A 194 -9.73 13.24 -19.11
CA SER A 194 -8.95 14.43 -18.75
C SER A 194 -7.42 14.23 -18.81
N GLY A 195 -6.96 13.04 -19.19
CA GLY A 195 -5.53 12.70 -19.23
C GLY A 195 -4.87 12.60 -17.85
N CYS A 196 -5.65 12.33 -16.81
CA CYS A 196 -5.17 12.07 -15.46
C CYS A 196 -4.83 10.59 -15.30
N ARG A 197 -3.80 10.33 -14.51
CA ARG A 197 -3.37 8.97 -14.13
C ARG A 197 -3.92 8.57 -12.77
N ILE A 198 -4.05 7.27 -12.51
CA ILE A 198 -4.60 6.78 -11.24
C ILE A 198 -3.61 5.85 -10.53
N ALA A 199 -3.33 6.17 -9.26
CA ALA A 199 -2.64 5.29 -8.33
C ALA A 199 -3.55 4.91 -7.17
N PHE A 200 -3.40 3.69 -6.68
CA PHE A 200 -4.04 3.22 -5.46
C PHE A 200 -3.00 2.79 -4.42
N ASP A 201 -3.00 3.39 -3.24
CA ASP A 201 -2.17 2.97 -2.11
C ASP A 201 -2.95 1.97 -1.24
N ALA A 202 -2.64 0.69 -1.42
CA ALA A 202 -3.28 -0.43 -0.75
C ALA A 202 -2.68 -0.76 0.62
N ALA A 203 -1.75 0.04 1.17
CA ALA A 203 -0.98 -0.34 2.37
C ALA A 203 -1.81 -0.95 3.50
N HIS A 204 -2.96 -0.36 3.82
CA HIS A 204 -3.87 -0.84 4.87
C HIS A 204 -4.79 -1.98 4.43
N VAL A 205 -5.03 -2.17 3.13
CA VAL A 205 -6.04 -3.10 2.61
C VAL A 205 -5.47 -4.17 1.68
N LEU A 206 -4.14 -4.26 1.51
CA LEU A 206 -3.50 -5.19 0.56
C LEU A 206 -3.94 -6.64 0.77
N GLY A 207 -4.01 -7.09 2.02
CA GLY A 207 -4.47 -8.44 2.33
C GLY A 207 -5.93 -8.68 1.94
N LEU A 208 -6.78 -7.66 2.07
CA LEU A 208 -8.21 -7.75 1.75
C LEU A 208 -8.44 -7.67 0.23
N VAL A 209 -7.69 -6.80 -0.46
CA VAL A 209 -7.66 -6.70 -1.93
C VAL A 209 -7.19 -8.02 -2.54
N ALA A 210 -6.08 -8.59 -2.05
CA ALA A 210 -5.55 -9.86 -2.52
C ALA A 210 -6.51 -11.04 -2.27
N ALA A 211 -7.30 -10.98 -1.19
CA ALA A 211 -8.35 -11.96 -0.89
C ALA A 211 -9.64 -11.75 -1.70
N GLY A 212 -9.79 -10.64 -2.43
CA GLY A 212 -11.03 -10.28 -3.12
C GLY A 212 -12.18 -9.91 -2.18
N LEU A 213 -11.87 -9.45 -0.96
CA LEU A 213 -12.84 -9.00 0.06
C LEU A 213 -12.90 -7.48 0.18
N PHE A 214 -12.17 -6.78 -0.68
CA PHE A 214 -12.23 -5.33 -0.87
C PHE A 214 -12.25 -5.06 -2.38
N GLN A 215 -12.19 -3.80 -2.79
CA GLN A 215 -12.18 -3.41 -4.20
C GLN A 215 -11.00 -4.02 -4.99
N ASP A 216 -11.13 -4.11 -6.32
CA ASP A 216 -10.04 -4.51 -7.21
C ASP A 216 -9.53 -3.27 -7.96
N PRO A 217 -8.59 -2.50 -7.37
CA PRO A 217 -8.25 -1.17 -7.88
C PRO A 217 -7.66 -1.22 -9.29
N LEU A 218 -6.88 -2.25 -9.60
CA LEU A 218 -6.24 -2.42 -10.91
C LEU A 218 -7.29 -2.70 -12.01
N ARG A 219 -8.38 -3.40 -11.69
CA ARG A 219 -9.49 -3.64 -12.63
C ARG A 219 -10.52 -2.53 -12.66
N GLU A 220 -10.53 -1.67 -11.66
CA GLU A 220 -11.42 -0.51 -11.59
C GLU A 220 -10.85 0.72 -12.30
N GLY A 221 -9.54 0.77 -12.58
CA GLY A 221 -8.93 1.79 -13.42
C GLY A 221 -7.61 2.36 -12.90
N ALA A 222 -7.09 1.88 -11.76
CA ALA A 222 -5.76 2.24 -11.31
C ALA A 222 -4.68 1.64 -12.22
N GLU A 223 -3.72 2.46 -12.63
CA GLU A 223 -2.59 2.00 -13.43
C GLU A 223 -1.52 1.34 -12.55
N LEU A 224 -1.35 1.86 -11.33
CA LEU A 224 -0.43 1.36 -10.31
C LEU A 224 -1.15 1.18 -8.98
N MET A 225 -0.81 0.08 -8.30
CA MET A 225 -1.14 -0.16 -6.90
C MET A 225 0.15 -0.22 -6.09
N THR A 226 0.36 0.74 -5.19
CA THR A 226 1.47 0.71 -4.23
C THR A 226 1.01 0.11 -2.92
N SER A 227 1.94 -0.47 -2.15
CA SER A 227 1.59 -0.95 -0.82
C SER A 227 2.81 -1.18 0.06
N SER A 228 2.59 -1.21 1.37
CA SER A 228 3.44 -1.99 2.29
C SER A 228 3.22 -3.50 2.12
N THR A 229 4.22 -4.31 2.42
CA THR A 229 4.10 -5.79 2.51
C THR A 229 3.76 -6.31 3.91
N HIS A 230 3.48 -5.39 4.85
CA HIS A 230 3.01 -5.65 6.21
C HIS A 230 1.62 -5.00 6.37
N LYS A 231 1.07 -4.97 7.60
CA LYS A 231 -0.32 -4.60 7.95
C LYS A 231 -1.28 -5.76 7.66
N THR A 232 -2.37 -5.55 6.93
CA THR A 232 -3.32 -6.62 6.62
C THR A 232 -2.75 -7.73 5.75
N PHE A 233 -1.69 -7.44 4.98
CA PHE A 233 -0.84 -8.47 4.41
C PHE A 233 0.22 -8.85 5.46
N PHE A 234 0.16 -10.08 5.99
CA PHE A 234 1.01 -10.59 7.07
C PHE A 234 2.43 -10.96 6.62
N GLY A 235 3.04 -10.13 5.76
CA GLY A 235 4.41 -10.28 5.30
C GLY A 235 5.42 -9.42 6.07
N PRO A 236 6.71 -9.52 5.72
CA PRO A 236 7.75 -8.72 6.35
C PRO A 236 7.62 -7.23 6.02
N GLN A 237 8.26 -6.38 6.82
CA GLN A 237 8.31 -4.95 6.52
C GLN A 237 8.97 -4.67 5.16
N GLY A 238 8.41 -3.68 4.46
CA GLY A 238 8.84 -3.22 3.16
C GLY A 238 7.66 -2.81 2.28
N GLY A 239 7.86 -2.70 0.95
CA GLY A 239 6.83 -2.26 0.03
C GLY A 239 6.88 -2.92 -1.34
N LEU A 240 5.86 -2.68 -2.13
CA LEU A 240 5.75 -3.19 -3.51
C LEU A 240 5.02 -2.19 -4.40
N ILE A 241 5.20 -2.36 -5.71
CA ILE A 241 4.37 -1.73 -6.74
C ILE A 241 3.81 -2.85 -7.61
N ALA A 242 2.49 -2.96 -7.71
CA ALA A 242 1.77 -3.77 -8.68
C ALA A 242 1.24 -2.88 -9.80
N SER A 243 1.13 -3.41 -11.02
CA SER A 243 0.93 -2.60 -12.23
C SER A 243 0.07 -3.29 -13.27
N GLU A 244 -0.70 -2.50 -14.02
CA GLU A 244 -1.38 -2.86 -15.27
C GLU A 244 -0.84 -2.10 -16.49
N LEU A 245 0.28 -1.40 -16.33
CA LEU A 245 0.95 -0.66 -17.40
C LEU A 245 1.41 -1.57 -18.56
N SER A 246 1.65 -0.97 -19.72
CA SER A 246 2.39 -1.61 -20.80
C SER A 246 3.84 -1.92 -20.41
N ASP A 247 4.51 -2.87 -21.07
CA ASP A 247 5.90 -3.24 -20.76
C ASP A 247 6.87 -2.05 -20.84
N GLU A 248 6.65 -1.15 -21.81
CA GLU A 248 7.46 0.06 -21.98
C GLU A 248 7.31 1.02 -20.78
N GLU A 249 6.06 1.29 -20.39
CA GLU A 249 5.75 2.14 -19.25
C GLU A 249 6.19 1.52 -17.93
N TRP A 250 6.03 0.20 -17.79
CA TRP A 250 6.49 -0.53 -16.64
C TRP A 250 8.01 -0.45 -16.50
N GLY A 251 8.77 -0.58 -17.59
CA GLY A 251 10.22 -0.35 -17.60
C GLY A 251 10.60 1.06 -17.10
N LYS A 252 9.87 2.10 -17.54
CA LYS A 252 10.04 3.47 -17.05
C LYS A 252 9.71 3.60 -15.56
N CYS A 253 8.65 2.96 -15.08
CA CYS A 253 8.30 2.93 -13.65
C CYS A 253 9.40 2.24 -12.82
N LYS A 254 9.88 1.06 -13.24
CA LYS A 254 10.97 0.33 -12.57
C LYS A 254 12.26 1.14 -12.47
N SER A 255 12.55 2.00 -13.46
CA SER A 255 13.71 2.91 -13.41
C SER A 255 13.62 3.95 -12.29
N ARG A 256 12.42 4.25 -11.80
CA ARG A 256 12.20 5.12 -10.63
C ARG A 256 12.45 4.38 -9.31
N VAL A 257 12.31 3.05 -9.31
CA VAL A 257 12.69 2.21 -8.16
C VAL A 257 14.20 2.14 -8.07
N PHE A 258 14.85 1.55 -9.08
CA PHE A 258 16.30 1.51 -9.21
C PHE A 258 16.72 2.13 -10.56
N PRO A 259 17.69 3.06 -10.58
CA PRO A 259 18.47 3.58 -9.44
C PRO A 259 17.81 4.75 -8.70
N GLY A 260 16.50 5.00 -8.93
CA GLY A 260 15.85 6.24 -8.44
C GLY A 260 15.78 6.37 -6.92
N VAL A 261 15.18 5.42 -6.22
CA VAL A 261 14.97 5.47 -4.76
C VAL A 261 15.62 4.33 -3.98
N THR A 262 16.19 3.36 -4.69
CA THR A 262 16.98 2.27 -4.11
C THR A 262 18.31 2.12 -4.84
N SER A 263 19.35 1.72 -4.09
CA SER A 263 20.57 1.09 -4.60
C SER A 263 20.38 -0.42 -4.47
N ASN A 264 21.03 -1.09 -3.51
CA ASN A 264 20.66 -2.44 -3.10
C ASN A 264 19.36 -2.40 -2.30
N HIS A 265 18.33 -3.11 -2.75
CA HIS A 265 17.15 -3.34 -1.92
C HIS A 265 17.43 -4.38 -0.84
N HIS A 266 16.60 -4.42 0.19
CA HIS A 266 16.78 -5.31 1.34
C HIS A 266 16.53 -6.77 0.96
N LEU A 267 17.55 -7.47 0.47
CA LEU A 267 17.42 -8.81 -0.11
C LEU A 267 16.86 -9.86 0.86
N HIS A 268 17.18 -9.76 2.16
CA HIS A 268 16.67 -10.65 3.21
C HIS A 268 15.14 -10.62 3.35
N ARG A 269 14.47 -9.56 2.87
CA ARG A 269 13.00 -9.49 2.87
C ARG A 269 12.37 -10.42 1.83
N ILE A 270 13.09 -10.74 0.74
CA ILE A 270 12.56 -11.52 -0.38
C ILE A 270 12.21 -12.96 0.03
N PRO A 271 13.09 -13.74 0.68
CA PRO A 271 12.72 -15.07 1.16
C PRO A 271 11.55 -15.04 2.15
N ALA A 272 11.54 -14.08 3.08
CA ALA A 272 10.44 -13.91 4.03
C ALA A 272 9.11 -13.57 3.35
N LEU A 273 9.12 -12.69 2.34
CA LEU A 273 7.93 -12.35 1.56
C LEU A 273 7.46 -13.53 0.71
N ALA A 274 8.37 -14.34 0.17
CA ALA A 274 8.02 -15.55 -0.56
C ALA A 274 7.25 -16.54 0.32
N VAL A 275 7.70 -16.74 1.57
CA VAL A 275 6.97 -17.57 2.55
C VAL A 275 5.59 -16.99 2.83
N ALA A 276 5.50 -15.69 3.13
CA ALA A 276 4.21 -15.03 3.41
C ALA A 276 3.22 -15.13 2.24
N LEU A 277 3.69 -15.01 1.00
CA LEU A 277 2.87 -15.17 -0.20
C LEU A 277 2.36 -16.62 -0.39
N LEU A 278 3.19 -17.62 -0.12
CA LEU A 278 2.79 -19.04 -0.15
C LEU A 278 1.74 -19.34 0.93
N GLU A 279 1.94 -18.81 2.14
CA GLU A 279 0.96 -18.88 3.22
C GLU A 279 -0.35 -18.19 2.82
N PHE A 280 -0.26 -17.03 2.17
CA PHE A 280 -1.42 -16.29 1.68
C PHE A 280 -2.22 -17.08 0.65
N GLN A 281 -1.58 -17.78 -0.30
CA GLN A 281 -2.30 -18.64 -1.25
C GLN A 281 -3.12 -19.74 -0.56
N LYS A 282 -2.65 -20.22 0.59
CA LYS A 282 -3.31 -21.31 1.31
C LYS A 282 -4.36 -20.84 2.32
N PHE A 283 -4.11 -19.71 2.97
CA PHE A 283 -4.89 -19.27 4.15
C PHE A 283 -5.43 -17.84 4.04
N GLY A 284 -4.91 -17.03 3.13
CA GLY A 284 -5.13 -15.58 3.07
C GLY A 284 -6.60 -15.18 2.93
N ALA A 285 -7.37 -15.89 2.11
CA ALA A 285 -8.79 -15.60 1.91
C ALA A 285 -9.63 -15.86 3.17
N GLU A 286 -9.38 -16.97 3.86
CA GLU A 286 -10.07 -17.29 5.12
C GLU A 286 -9.66 -16.31 6.23
N TYR A 287 -8.37 -16.04 6.36
CA TYR A 287 -7.83 -15.08 7.30
C TYR A 287 -8.45 -13.69 7.11
N ALA A 288 -8.46 -13.17 5.88
CA ALA A 288 -9.01 -11.85 5.57
C ALA A 288 -10.52 -11.79 5.86
N ARG A 289 -11.27 -12.87 5.61
CA ARG A 289 -12.71 -12.94 5.95
C ARG A 289 -12.92 -12.83 7.45
N GLN A 290 -12.12 -13.54 8.24
CA GLN A 290 -12.20 -13.48 9.69
C GLN A 290 -11.79 -12.09 10.23
N VAL A 291 -10.80 -11.44 9.61
CA VAL A 291 -10.40 -10.07 9.97
C VAL A 291 -11.57 -9.09 9.82
N VAL A 292 -12.24 -9.09 8.67
CA VAL A 292 -13.39 -8.19 8.43
C VAL A 292 -14.57 -8.56 9.35
N ALA A 293 -14.85 -9.85 9.55
CA ALA A 293 -15.90 -10.31 10.45
C ALA A 293 -15.64 -9.85 11.90
N ASN A 294 -14.39 -9.94 12.38
CA ASN A 294 -14.00 -9.49 13.70
C ASN A 294 -14.11 -7.97 13.84
N ALA A 295 -13.70 -7.21 12.82
CA ALA A 295 -13.81 -5.75 12.85
C ALA A 295 -15.29 -5.31 12.98
N LYS A 296 -16.19 -5.92 12.20
CA LYS A 296 -17.64 -5.67 12.31
C LYS A 296 -18.21 -6.07 13.67
N ALA A 297 -17.86 -7.26 14.17
CA ALA A 297 -18.33 -7.73 15.48
C ALA A 297 -17.83 -6.83 16.62
N PHE A 298 -16.58 -6.36 16.54
CA PHE A 298 -16.00 -5.45 17.52
C PHE A 298 -16.67 -4.08 17.48
N ALA A 299 -16.91 -3.53 16.29
CA ALA A 299 -17.65 -2.28 16.10
C ALA A 299 -19.07 -2.37 16.67
N GLN A 300 -19.79 -3.45 16.39
CA GLN A 300 -21.12 -3.69 16.93
C GLN A 300 -21.11 -3.75 18.47
N ALA A 301 -20.18 -4.51 19.06
CA ALA A 301 -20.07 -4.63 20.51
C ALA A 301 -19.75 -3.29 21.18
N LEU A 302 -18.95 -2.43 20.53
CA LEU A 302 -18.67 -1.08 21.00
C LEU A 302 -19.91 -0.17 20.91
N SER A 303 -20.66 -0.23 19.81
CA SER A 303 -21.92 0.53 19.68
C SER A 303 -22.92 0.12 20.76
N GLU A 304 -23.11 -1.18 21.00
CA GLU A 304 -23.97 -1.72 22.07
C GLU A 304 -23.52 -1.32 23.47
N ALA A 305 -22.22 -1.13 23.68
CA ALA A 305 -21.65 -0.61 24.91
C ALA A 305 -21.80 0.93 25.06
N GLY A 306 -22.39 1.62 24.08
CA GLY A 306 -22.68 3.04 24.11
C GLY A 306 -21.57 3.94 23.55
N PHE A 307 -20.55 3.38 22.88
CA PHE A 307 -19.55 4.18 22.17
C PHE A 307 -20.13 4.73 20.86
N LYS A 308 -19.70 5.93 20.47
CA LYS A 308 -20.03 6.51 19.16
C LYS A 308 -19.13 5.90 18.08
N VAL A 309 -19.55 4.78 17.52
CA VAL A 309 -18.80 4.09 16.46
C VAL A 309 -19.20 4.68 15.11
N CYS A 310 -18.21 5.08 14.31
CA CYS A 310 -18.47 5.70 13.02
C CYS A 310 -18.93 4.68 11.96
N GLY A 311 -19.70 5.14 10.98
CA GLY A 311 -20.13 4.35 9.82
C GLY A 311 -21.19 3.29 10.14
N GLU A 312 -21.88 3.38 11.28
CA GLU A 312 -22.94 2.45 11.70
C GLU A 312 -24.04 2.32 10.63
N GLU A 313 -24.43 3.42 10.00
CA GLU A 313 -25.41 3.47 8.90
C GLU A 313 -24.95 2.73 7.63
N PHE A 314 -23.65 2.45 7.51
CA PHE A 314 -23.02 1.68 6.44
C PHE A 314 -22.56 0.29 6.88
N GLY A 315 -22.96 -0.18 8.07
CA GLY A 315 -22.53 -1.47 8.63
C GLY A 315 -21.12 -1.44 9.22
N PHE A 316 -20.72 -0.29 9.77
CA PHE A 316 -19.47 0.05 10.45
C PHE A 316 -18.21 0.11 9.59
N THR A 317 -17.89 -0.97 8.88
CA THR A 317 -16.63 -1.07 8.12
C THR A 317 -16.68 -2.19 7.10
N GLU A 318 -16.06 -2.00 5.95
CA GLU A 318 -15.75 -3.08 5.00
C GLU A 318 -14.28 -3.50 5.05
N SER A 319 -13.53 -2.98 6.03
CA SER A 319 -12.09 -3.24 6.19
C SER A 319 -11.74 -3.92 7.53
N HIS A 320 -10.47 -3.84 7.92
CA HIS A 320 -9.94 -4.34 9.18
C HIS A 320 -10.03 -3.32 10.33
N GLN A 321 -10.58 -2.14 10.07
CA GLN A 321 -10.53 -0.99 10.98
C GLN A 321 -11.90 -0.65 11.54
N VAL A 322 -11.89 -0.13 12.76
CA VAL A 322 -13.05 0.45 13.44
C VAL A 322 -12.67 1.87 13.84
N ALA A 323 -13.55 2.84 13.57
CA ALA A 323 -13.36 4.23 13.97
C ALA A 323 -14.37 4.58 15.07
N ILE A 324 -13.90 5.30 16.09
CA ILE A 324 -14.71 5.75 17.23
C ILE A 324 -14.53 7.27 17.33
N ASP A 325 -15.64 7.99 17.44
CA ASP A 325 -15.68 9.42 17.73
C ASP A 325 -15.54 9.64 19.25
N VAL A 326 -14.44 10.27 19.67
CA VAL A 326 -13.98 10.39 21.08
C VAL A 326 -14.21 11.76 21.67
#